data_AF-R6CTF1-F1
#
_entry.id   AF-R6CTF1-F1
#
_cell.length_a   1.000
_cell.length_b   1.000
_cell.length_c   1.000
_cell.angle_alpha   90.00
_cell.angle_beta   90.00
_cell.angle_gamma   90.00
#
_symmetry.space_group_name_H-M   'P 1'
#
loop_
_entity.id
_entity.type
_entity.pdbx_description
1 polymer ?
#
loop_
_entity_poly.entity_id
_entity_poly.type
_entity_poly.pdbx_seq_one_letter_code
_entity_poly.pdbx_strand_id
1 'polypeptide(L)'
;MKKQFLICSLLLASMSSFGQQSSGPRLIIRADDMGALHSINVACMQAHKEGIVKSVEVMPVASWFPEAVKMLRDCPTLDVGLHLAFTSEWENVKWRPLTHCPGLTDANGYFLPMMKPNVHYPGLSVLENSNKWTLKEIEQEARAQIEMTLRNLPQLSHITGHMGSTGFTPEVYELIKRLAKEYHLSLLSSKDKTYDFSFKFVDYAGEKRTFEQKEKSFIKMLRELPEEGNFIFLDHPVTHSPEVETVFHIGYEDVAADREGVLKLFLSDKVKKVISERNITLVNYNELSKSLPRAKASNALDKAFSKWQDMFLQKKEDIHSIMIVQHGNVIKEKWFGDNSADKSHAMHSVTKTVTATAVAMAGNEGPLL
;
A
#
# COMPACT_ATOMS: atom_id res chain seq x y z
N MET A 1 30.72 -19.61 64.56
CA MET A 1 30.74 -19.19 63.15
C MET A 1 29.74 -20.03 62.36
N LYS A 2 28.51 -19.54 62.17
CA LYS A 2 27.47 -20.21 61.37
C LYS A 2 27.39 -19.49 60.01
N LYS A 3 27.76 -20.17 58.91
CA LYS A 3 27.62 -19.64 57.55
C LYS A 3 26.20 -19.91 57.07
N GLN A 4 25.41 -18.84 56.89
CA GLN A 4 24.13 -18.89 56.18
C GLN A 4 24.42 -18.93 54.66
N PHE A 5 23.90 -19.95 53.99
CA PHE A 5 23.83 -20.00 52.53
C PHE A 5 22.62 -19.17 52.07
N LEU A 6 22.87 -18.10 51.32
CA LEU A 6 21.87 -17.31 50.64
C LEU A 6 21.57 -18.01 49.30
N ILE A 7 20.40 -18.63 49.17
CA ILE A 7 19.90 -19.15 47.89
C ILE A 7 19.22 -17.99 47.17
N CYS A 8 19.89 -17.43 46.16
CA CYS A 8 19.29 -16.48 45.23
C CYS A 8 18.38 -17.23 44.25
N SER A 9 17.07 -17.12 44.44
CA SER A 9 16.07 -17.54 43.47
C SER A 9 16.06 -16.57 42.27
N LEU A 10 16.72 -16.96 41.18
CA LEU A 10 16.58 -16.30 39.87
C LEU A 10 15.24 -16.73 39.25
N LEU A 11 14.20 -15.92 39.45
CA LEU A 11 12.97 -15.98 38.67
C LEU A 11 13.27 -15.43 37.27
N LEU A 12 13.64 -16.30 36.34
CA LEU A 12 13.57 -16.04 34.90
C LEU A 12 12.09 -16.00 34.52
N ALA A 13 11.50 -14.80 34.54
CA ALA A 13 10.21 -14.57 33.91
C ALA A 13 10.40 -14.69 32.39
N SER A 14 10.13 -15.86 31.84
CA SER A 14 9.94 -16.06 30.41
C SER A 14 8.71 -15.25 29.98
N MET A 15 8.93 -14.04 29.48
CA MET A 15 7.89 -13.28 28.79
C MET A 15 7.49 -14.06 27.55
N SER A 16 6.42 -14.86 27.67
CA SER A 16 5.72 -15.43 26.54
C SER A 16 5.10 -14.26 25.79
N SER A 17 5.76 -13.79 24.75
CA SER A 17 5.16 -12.90 23.75
C SER A 17 4.11 -13.74 23.00
N PHE A 18 2.91 -13.86 23.57
CA PHE A 18 1.75 -14.31 22.83
C PHE A 18 1.56 -13.33 21.68
N GLY A 19 1.75 -13.80 20.44
CA GLY A 19 1.38 -13.08 19.24
C GLY A 19 -0.14 -12.93 19.23
N GLN A 20 -0.61 -11.91 19.94
CA GLN A 20 -1.99 -11.47 19.91
C GLN A 20 -2.20 -10.80 18.56
N GLN A 21 -3.33 -11.10 17.93
CA GLN A 21 -3.91 -10.30 16.84
C GLN A 21 -3.67 -8.82 17.17
N SER A 22 -3.08 -8.03 16.26
CA SER A 22 -2.85 -6.61 16.50
C SER A 22 -4.20 -5.98 16.84
N SER A 23 -4.46 -5.72 18.12
CA SER A 23 -5.73 -5.19 18.62
C SER A 23 -5.80 -3.67 18.44
N GLY A 24 -5.08 -3.15 17.46
CA GLY A 24 -4.96 -1.73 17.14
C GLY A 24 -5.39 -1.46 15.71
N PRO A 25 -5.63 -0.18 15.35
CA PRO A 25 -6.04 0.19 14.01
C PRO A 25 -4.95 -0.14 12.98
N ARG A 26 -5.37 -0.59 11.79
CA ARG A 26 -4.49 -0.81 10.65
C ARG A 26 -4.54 0.39 9.71
N LEU A 27 -3.40 0.94 9.36
CA LEU A 27 -3.31 2.15 8.55
C LEU A 27 -2.39 1.93 7.35
N ILE A 28 -2.94 2.13 6.15
CA ILE A 28 -2.14 2.30 4.94
C ILE A 28 -1.71 3.76 4.85
N ILE A 29 -0.40 3.97 4.71
CA ILE A 29 0.16 5.24 4.24
C ILE A 29 0.58 5.06 2.78
N ARG A 30 -0.11 5.77 1.89
CA ARG A 30 0.07 5.71 0.45
C ARG A 30 0.72 7.00 -0.06
N ALA A 31 1.69 6.86 -0.97
CA ALA A 31 2.29 7.98 -1.68
C ALA A 31 1.98 7.91 -3.18
N ASP A 32 1.47 9.00 -3.73
CA ASP A 32 0.98 9.06 -5.12
C ASP A 32 2.03 9.61 -6.10
N ASP A 33 1.73 9.43 -7.39
CA ASP A 33 2.39 10.05 -8.54
C ASP A 33 3.82 9.58 -8.86
N MET A 34 4.26 8.40 -8.41
CA MET A 34 5.54 7.84 -8.87
C MET A 34 5.54 7.73 -10.40
N GLY A 35 6.63 8.12 -11.03
CA GLY A 35 6.79 8.22 -12.48
C GLY A 35 6.47 9.60 -13.06
N ALA A 36 5.77 10.47 -12.33
CA ALA A 36 5.48 11.83 -12.79
C ALA A 36 6.76 12.68 -12.93
N LEU A 37 7.57 12.69 -11.87
CA LEU A 37 8.78 13.51 -11.74
C LEU A 37 9.88 12.71 -11.04
N HIS A 38 11.15 13.00 -11.34
CA HIS A 38 12.29 12.39 -10.63
C HIS A 38 12.19 12.66 -9.13
N SER A 39 11.85 13.90 -8.79
CA SER A 39 11.74 14.35 -7.40
C SER A 39 10.64 13.63 -6.61
N ILE A 40 9.58 13.16 -7.29
CA ILE A 40 8.53 12.35 -6.67
C ILE A 40 9.01 10.91 -6.47
N ASN A 41 9.71 10.34 -7.46
CA ASN A 41 10.30 9.00 -7.34
C ASN A 41 11.22 8.89 -6.13
N VAL A 42 12.15 9.84 -5.99
CA VAL A 42 13.12 9.87 -4.88
C VAL A 42 12.39 10.03 -3.55
N ALA A 43 11.41 10.94 -3.46
CA ALA A 43 10.64 11.17 -2.24
C ALA A 43 9.85 9.94 -1.79
N CYS A 44 9.19 9.25 -2.72
CA CYS A 44 8.43 8.03 -2.41
C CYS A 44 9.36 6.93 -1.88
N MET A 45 10.51 6.73 -2.52
CA MET A 45 11.50 5.74 -2.06
C MET A 45 12.09 6.11 -0.69
N GLN A 46 12.36 7.38 -0.45
CA GLN A 46 12.85 7.85 0.85
C GLN A 46 11.78 7.67 1.94
N ALA A 47 10.55 8.09 1.67
CA ALA A 47 9.42 7.96 2.59
C ALA A 47 9.08 6.49 2.91
N HIS A 48 9.37 5.56 2.01
CA HIS A 48 9.27 4.12 2.29
C HIS A 48 10.43 3.60 3.13
N LYS A 49 11.68 3.90 2.74
CA LYS A 49 12.89 3.35 3.37
C LYS A 49 13.14 3.91 4.77
N GLU A 50 12.88 5.19 4.96
CA GLU A 50 13.19 5.93 6.18
C GLU A 50 11.93 6.38 6.93
N GLY A 51 10.76 6.28 6.30
CA GLY A 51 9.51 6.81 6.80
C GLY A 51 8.44 5.76 7.06
N ILE A 52 7.19 6.19 6.90
CA ILE A 52 5.99 5.41 7.24
C ILE A 52 5.22 4.90 6.01
N VAL A 53 5.69 5.17 4.79
CA VAL A 53 5.00 4.78 3.55
C VAL A 53 5.07 3.26 3.35
N LYS A 54 3.91 2.66 3.06
CA LYS A 54 3.78 1.22 2.79
C LYS A 54 3.21 0.87 1.41
N SER A 55 2.66 1.86 0.69
CA SER A 55 2.18 1.71 -0.68
C SER A 55 2.57 2.92 -1.52
N VAL A 56 2.90 2.70 -2.79
CA VAL A 56 3.11 3.76 -3.78
C VAL A 56 2.29 3.53 -5.03
N GLU A 57 1.87 4.61 -5.68
CA GLU A 57 1.08 4.55 -6.90
C GLU A 57 1.88 5.06 -8.09
N VAL A 58 2.01 4.23 -9.13
CA VAL A 58 2.86 4.51 -10.29
C VAL A 58 2.03 4.90 -11.53
N MET A 59 2.46 5.95 -12.23
CA MET A 59 1.85 6.49 -13.44
C MET A 59 2.65 6.06 -14.69
N PRO A 60 2.20 5.05 -15.47
CA PRO A 60 2.96 4.54 -16.62
C PRO A 60 3.02 5.51 -17.82
N VAL A 61 2.14 6.51 -17.85
CA VAL A 61 2.07 7.53 -18.90
C VAL A 61 3.15 8.61 -18.77
N ALA A 62 3.76 8.74 -17.59
CA ALA A 62 4.63 9.85 -17.27
C ALA A 62 6.12 9.56 -17.54
N SER A 63 6.88 10.63 -17.80
CA SER A 63 8.23 10.58 -18.35
C SER A 63 9.24 9.85 -17.46
N TRP A 64 9.05 9.88 -16.14
CA TRP A 64 9.96 9.24 -15.17
C TRP A 64 9.50 7.83 -14.76
N PHE A 65 8.52 7.25 -15.44
CA PHE A 65 8.11 5.86 -15.23
C PHE A 65 9.26 4.85 -15.36
N PRO A 66 10.17 4.93 -16.37
CA PRO A 66 11.29 3.99 -16.47
C PRO A 66 12.21 3.99 -15.24
N GLU A 67 12.41 5.15 -14.61
CA GLU A 67 13.17 5.25 -13.37
C GLU A 67 12.40 4.64 -12.19
N ALA A 68 11.11 4.96 -12.06
CA ALA A 68 10.25 4.37 -11.04
C ALA A 68 10.28 2.83 -11.11
N VAL A 69 10.21 2.27 -12.32
CA VAL A 69 10.33 0.82 -12.56
C VAL A 69 11.63 0.26 -11.99
N LYS A 70 12.76 0.92 -12.25
CA LYS A 70 14.07 0.49 -11.74
C LYS A 70 14.08 0.50 -10.21
N MET A 71 13.66 1.61 -9.59
CA MET A 71 13.65 1.76 -8.13
C MET A 71 12.75 0.73 -7.44
N LEU A 72 11.57 0.45 -8.02
CA LEU A 72 10.58 -0.46 -7.46
C LEU A 72 10.98 -1.93 -7.60
N ARG A 73 11.66 -2.31 -8.69
CA ARG A 73 12.23 -3.66 -8.85
C ARG A 73 13.30 -3.97 -7.81
N ASP A 74 14.07 -2.96 -7.41
CA ASP A 74 15.07 -3.07 -6.35
C ASP A 74 14.45 -3.04 -4.95
N CYS A 75 13.11 -2.93 -4.84
CA CYS A 75 12.36 -2.88 -3.59
C CYS A 75 11.08 -3.75 -3.66
N PRO A 76 11.21 -5.08 -3.75
CA PRO A 76 10.06 -5.99 -3.92
C PRO A 76 9.13 -6.06 -2.70
N THR A 77 9.54 -5.49 -1.56
CA THR A 77 8.76 -5.43 -0.31
C THR A 77 7.82 -4.22 -0.26
N LEU A 78 8.04 -3.21 -1.11
CA LEU A 78 7.14 -2.08 -1.25
C LEU A 78 5.95 -2.48 -2.11
N ASP A 79 4.76 -2.24 -1.58
CA ASP A 79 3.52 -2.45 -2.31
C ASP A 79 3.35 -1.39 -3.40
N VAL A 80 2.94 -1.81 -4.59
CA VAL A 80 2.86 -0.96 -5.77
C VAL A 80 1.47 -1.08 -6.38
N GLY A 81 0.80 0.06 -6.53
CA GLY A 81 -0.45 0.20 -7.25
C GLY A 81 -0.28 0.95 -8.57
N LEU A 82 -1.18 0.70 -9.52
CA LEU A 82 -1.29 1.49 -10.73
C LEU A 82 -2.06 2.77 -10.41
N HIS A 83 -1.46 3.93 -10.64
CA HIS A 83 -2.14 5.21 -10.60
C HIS A 83 -2.70 5.55 -11.98
N LEU A 84 -3.89 5.02 -12.28
CA LEU A 84 -4.50 5.15 -13.61
C LEU A 84 -4.77 6.63 -13.90
N ALA A 85 -4.32 7.14 -15.06
CA ALA A 85 -4.42 8.55 -15.38
C ALA A 85 -5.14 8.81 -16.71
N PHE A 86 -6.08 9.76 -16.69
CA PHE A 86 -6.75 10.31 -17.88
C PHE A 86 -6.67 11.84 -17.92
N THR A 87 -5.84 12.43 -17.07
CA THR A 87 -5.64 13.88 -16.94
C THR A 87 -4.17 14.20 -16.87
N SER A 88 -3.78 15.43 -17.26
CA SER A 88 -2.42 15.97 -17.12
C SER A 88 -2.46 17.46 -16.75
N GLU A 89 -2.40 17.72 -15.46
CA GLU A 89 -2.80 18.98 -14.83
C GLU A 89 -1.72 20.06 -14.84
N TRP A 90 -0.44 19.69 -14.79
CA TRP A 90 0.65 20.66 -14.60
C TRP A 90 0.93 21.51 -15.85
N GLU A 91 1.21 22.79 -15.69
CA GLU A 91 1.39 23.72 -16.81
C GLU A 91 2.64 23.43 -17.64
N ASN A 92 3.76 23.14 -16.97
CA ASN A 92 5.07 22.97 -17.61
C ASN A 92 5.45 21.51 -17.90
N VAL A 93 4.73 20.54 -17.33
CA VAL A 93 5.00 19.11 -17.50
C VAL A 93 3.71 18.41 -17.89
N LYS A 94 3.70 17.81 -19.08
CA LYS A 94 2.52 17.11 -19.60
C LYS A 94 2.86 15.68 -19.99
N TRP A 95 1.88 14.80 -19.88
CA TRP A 95 1.95 13.44 -20.41
C TRP A 95 0.82 13.16 -21.40
N ARG A 96 1.11 12.25 -22.32
CA ARG A 96 0.20 11.81 -23.38
C ARG A 96 -0.36 10.42 -23.04
N PRO A 97 -1.50 10.03 -23.60
CA PRO A 97 -1.98 8.66 -23.51
C PRO A 97 -1.01 7.67 -24.15
N LEU A 98 -1.06 6.41 -23.72
CA LEU A 98 -0.33 5.31 -24.37
C LEU A 98 -0.99 4.87 -25.69
N THR A 99 -2.24 5.26 -25.89
CA THR A 99 -3.07 4.84 -27.02
C THR A 99 -3.67 6.03 -27.78
N HIS A 100 -4.32 5.77 -28.90
CA HIS A 100 -5.03 6.80 -29.64
C HIS A 100 -6.44 7.01 -29.07
N CYS A 101 -6.60 7.99 -28.17
CA CYS A 101 -7.87 8.37 -27.55
C CYS A 101 -8.13 9.88 -27.66
N PRO A 102 -8.36 10.41 -28.88
CA PRO A 102 -8.50 11.85 -29.12
C PRO A 102 -9.62 12.53 -28.32
N GLY A 103 -10.64 11.78 -27.87
CA GLY A 103 -11.67 12.29 -26.97
C GLY A 103 -11.18 12.72 -25.58
N LEU A 104 -9.99 12.28 -25.16
CA LEU A 104 -9.40 12.54 -23.84
C LEU A 104 -8.23 13.54 -23.89
N THR A 105 -7.88 14.05 -25.08
CA THR A 105 -6.70 14.88 -25.29
C THR A 105 -7.02 16.29 -25.77
N ASP A 106 -6.11 17.21 -25.50
CA ASP A 106 -6.09 18.54 -26.11
C ASP A 106 -5.55 18.52 -27.55
N ALA A 107 -5.46 19.70 -28.18
CA ALA A 107 -4.95 19.84 -29.54
C ALA A 107 -3.46 19.48 -29.71
N ASN A 108 -2.70 19.43 -28.61
CA ASN A 108 -1.29 19.02 -28.58
C ASN A 108 -1.14 17.52 -28.29
N GLY A 109 -2.25 16.80 -28.07
CA GLY A 109 -2.28 15.38 -27.75
C GLY A 109 -1.95 15.05 -26.28
N TYR A 110 -1.90 16.05 -25.39
CA TYR A 110 -1.80 15.80 -23.95
C TYR A 110 -3.16 15.45 -23.38
N PHE A 111 -3.21 14.68 -22.29
CA PHE A 111 -4.48 14.52 -21.57
C PHE A 111 -5.02 15.88 -21.11
N LEU A 112 -6.35 16.00 -21.05
CA LEU A 112 -7.00 17.19 -20.50
C LEU A 112 -6.57 17.45 -19.04
N PRO A 113 -6.44 18.72 -18.61
CA PRO A 113 -5.87 19.03 -17.30
C PRO A 113 -6.74 18.63 -16.11
N MET A 114 -8.06 18.54 -16.28
CA MET A 114 -8.98 18.40 -15.15
C MET A 114 -9.94 17.22 -15.32
N MET A 115 -10.29 16.56 -14.22
CA MET A 115 -11.34 15.53 -14.26
C MET A 115 -12.74 16.17 -14.30
N LYS A 116 -12.95 17.23 -13.51
CA LYS A 116 -14.22 17.96 -13.33
C LYS A 116 -14.09 19.40 -13.83
N PRO A 117 -15.21 20.10 -14.11
CA PRO A 117 -15.17 21.51 -14.46
C PRO A 117 -14.33 22.33 -13.47
N ASN A 118 -13.47 23.18 -13.99
CA ASN A 118 -12.60 24.05 -13.20
C ASN A 118 -12.64 25.48 -13.76
N VAL A 119 -12.81 26.47 -12.89
CA VAL A 119 -12.94 27.89 -13.27
C VAL A 119 -11.73 28.43 -14.03
N HIS A 120 -10.53 27.88 -13.78
CA HIS A 120 -9.30 28.29 -14.44
C HIS A 120 -9.06 27.56 -15.78
N TYR A 121 -9.78 26.47 -16.04
CA TYR A 121 -9.64 25.63 -17.22
C TYR A 121 -11.01 25.34 -17.87
N PRO A 122 -11.76 26.38 -18.28
CA PRO A 122 -13.12 26.21 -18.78
C PRO A 122 -13.14 25.34 -20.04
N GLY A 123 -13.97 24.29 -20.04
CA GLY A 123 -14.09 23.38 -21.18
C GLY A 123 -12.91 22.43 -21.37
N LEU A 124 -11.96 22.39 -20.43
CA LEU A 124 -10.76 21.54 -20.48
C LEU A 124 -10.80 20.43 -19.42
N SER A 125 -12.00 19.97 -19.03
CA SER A 125 -12.14 18.77 -18.20
C SER A 125 -12.69 17.56 -18.93
N VAL A 126 -12.34 16.36 -18.46
CA VAL A 126 -12.85 15.08 -19.00
C VAL A 126 -14.37 15.03 -18.95
N LEU A 127 -15.01 15.51 -17.88
CA LEU A 127 -16.47 15.50 -17.75
C LEU A 127 -17.18 16.50 -18.65
N GLU A 128 -16.63 17.71 -18.84
CA GLU A 128 -17.18 18.69 -19.80
C GLU A 128 -17.10 18.19 -21.24
N ASN A 129 -16.13 17.31 -21.53
CA ASN A 129 -15.91 16.71 -22.84
C ASN A 129 -16.46 15.28 -22.93
N SER A 130 -17.45 14.91 -22.09
CA SER A 130 -18.06 13.57 -22.08
C SER A 130 -18.72 13.14 -23.38
N ASN A 131 -19.06 14.08 -24.26
CA ASN A 131 -19.54 13.80 -25.61
C ASN A 131 -18.42 13.55 -26.64
N LYS A 132 -17.15 13.76 -26.28
CA LYS A 132 -15.99 13.61 -27.17
C LYS A 132 -15.29 12.27 -27.01
N TRP A 133 -15.35 11.66 -25.83
CA TRP A 133 -14.75 10.35 -25.59
C TRP A 133 -15.77 9.22 -25.56
N THR A 134 -15.28 8.00 -25.73
CA THR A 134 -16.10 6.78 -25.62
C THR A 134 -15.56 5.83 -24.54
N LEU A 135 -16.41 4.95 -24.02
CA LEU A 135 -15.96 3.88 -23.12
C LEU A 135 -14.89 2.98 -23.76
N LYS A 136 -14.90 2.85 -25.10
CA LYS A 136 -13.89 2.08 -25.82
C LYS A 136 -12.50 2.74 -25.73
N GLU A 137 -12.43 4.06 -25.86
CA GLU A 137 -11.17 4.80 -25.68
C GLU A 137 -10.66 4.69 -24.24
N ILE A 138 -11.55 4.80 -23.25
CA ILE A 138 -11.21 4.59 -21.83
C ILE A 138 -10.69 3.16 -21.60
N GLU A 139 -11.39 2.14 -22.11
CA GLU A 139 -10.97 0.74 -21.94
C GLU A 139 -9.62 0.47 -22.61
N GLN A 140 -9.43 0.96 -23.84
CA GLN A 140 -8.19 0.79 -24.58
C GLN A 140 -7.01 1.42 -23.84
N GLU A 141 -7.15 2.65 -23.37
CA GLU A 141 -6.10 3.35 -22.63
C GLU A 141 -5.84 2.70 -21.25
N ALA A 142 -6.90 2.33 -20.52
CA ALA A 142 -6.76 1.66 -19.23
C ALA A 142 -6.02 0.33 -19.34
N ARG A 143 -6.36 -0.49 -20.34
CA ARG A 143 -5.65 -1.74 -20.62
C ARG A 143 -4.19 -1.50 -20.93
N ALA A 144 -3.88 -0.53 -21.79
CA ALA A 144 -2.50 -0.21 -22.13
C ALA A 144 -1.68 0.20 -20.90
N GLN A 145 -2.25 1.02 -20.00
CA GLN A 145 -1.58 1.41 -18.76
C GLN A 145 -1.39 0.23 -17.80
N ILE A 146 -2.41 -0.64 -17.65
CA ILE A 146 -2.32 -1.86 -16.83
C ILE A 146 -1.24 -2.80 -17.37
N GLU A 147 -1.27 -3.10 -18.66
CA GLU A 147 -0.36 -4.04 -19.31
C GLU A 147 1.08 -3.54 -19.34
N MET A 148 1.28 -2.25 -19.63
CA MET A 148 2.60 -1.61 -19.56
C MET A 148 3.17 -1.68 -18.14
N THR A 149 2.33 -1.46 -17.14
CA THR A 149 2.76 -1.54 -15.74
C THR A 149 3.08 -2.97 -15.34
N LEU A 150 2.19 -3.94 -15.57
CA LEU A 150 2.41 -5.36 -15.24
C LEU A 150 3.65 -5.95 -15.92
N ARG A 151 3.90 -5.59 -17.20
CA ARG A 151 5.10 -6.02 -17.93
C ARG A 151 6.38 -5.56 -17.24
N ASN A 152 6.35 -4.38 -16.63
CA ASN A 152 7.52 -3.77 -16.02
C ASN A 152 7.62 -4.02 -14.51
N LEU A 153 6.50 -4.16 -13.83
CA LEU A 153 6.37 -4.31 -12.39
C LEU A 153 5.44 -5.48 -12.07
N PRO A 154 5.94 -6.73 -12.13
CA PRO A 154 5.13 -7.92 -11.85
C PRO A 154 4.55 -7.96 -10.43
N GLN A 155 5.09 -7.15 -9.51
CA GLN A 155 4.59 -7.01 -8.13
C GLN A 155 3.36 -6.09 -7.99
N LEU A 156 2.85 -5.53 -9.09
CA LEU A 156 1.66 -4.68 -9.08
C LEU A 156 0.48 -5.39 -8.38
N SER A 157 -0.07 -4.77 -7.35
CA SER A 157 -1.06 -5.42 -6.49
C SER A 157 -2.49 -4.92 -6.71
N HIS A 158 -2.64 -3.63 -7.06
CA HIS A 158 -3.94 -2.95 -7.10
C HIS A 158 -3.99 -1.80 -8.11
N ILE A 159 -5.19 -1.24 -8.31
CA ILE A 159 -5.47 -0.09 -9.17
C ILE A 159 -6.05 1.05 -8.32
N THR A 160 -5.49 2.24 -8.49
CA THR A 160 -5.97 3.51 -7.97
C THR A 160 -6.14 4.49 -9.12
N GLY A 161 -6.65 5.70 -8.84
CA GLY A 161 -6.95 6.69 -9.88
C GLY A 161 -6.39 8.05 -9.58
N HIS A 162 -5.55 8.55 -10.47
CA HIS A 162 -5.11 9.94 -10.50
C HIS A 162 -6.32 10.86 -10.68
N MET A 163 -6.46 11.83 -9.77
CA MET A 163 -7.63 12.74 -9.69
C MET A 163 -9.01 12.02 -9.68
N GLY A 164 -9.07 10.80 -9.13
CA GLY A 164 -10.31 10.02 -9.05
C GLY A 164 -10.75 9.37 -10.38
N SER A 165 -9.81 9.16 -11.30
CA SER A 165 -10.01 8.59 -12.65
C SER A 165 -10.68 7.21 -12.72
N THR A 166 -10.71 6.46 -11.62
CA THR A 166 -11.29 5.09 -11.61
C THR A 166 -12.81 5.07 -11.53
N GLY A 167 -13.48 6.22 -11.35
CA GLY A 167 -14.93 6.25 -11.17
C GLY A 167 -15.58 7.61 -11.35
N PHE A 168 -15.12 8.39 -12.33
CA PHE A 168 -15.71 9.70 -12.65
C PHE A 168 -17.10 9.59 -13.32
N THR A 169 -17.47 8.44 -13.86
CA THR A 169 -18.86 8.05 -14.16
C THR A 169 -19.14 6.62 -13.65
N PRO A 170 -20.43 6.23 -13.44
CA PRO A 170 -20.78 4.86 -13.08
C PRO A 170 -20.30 3.80 -14.09
N GLU A 171 -20.38 4.10 -15.38
CA GLU A 171 -19.99 3.18 -16.45
C GLU A 171 -18.47 2.96 -16.48
N VAL A 172 -17.69 4.03 -16.25
CA VAL A 172 -16.23 3.94 -16.12
C VAL A 172 -15.88 3.12 -14.87
N TYR A 173 -16.57 3.34 -13.76
CA TYR A 173 -16.34 2.55 -12.56
C TYR A 173 -16.55 1.04 -12.78
N GLU A 174 -17.66 0.65 -13.42
CA GLU A 174 -17.93 -0.76 -13.75
C GLU A 174 -16.91 -1.33 -14.74
N LEU A 175 -16.47 -0.53 -15.72
CA LEU A 175 -15.40 -0.89 -16.63
C LEU A 175 -14.09 -1.16 -15.88
N ILE A 176 -13.62 -0.24 -15.05
CA ILE A 176 -12.37 -0.41 -14.29
C ILE A 176 -12.48 -1.57 -13.30
N LYS A 177 -13.64 -1.78 -12.68
CA LYS A 177 -13.91 -2.96 -11.84
C LYS A 177 -13.77 -4.27 -12.61
N ARG A 178 -14.32 -4.34 -13.84
CA ARG A 178 -14.17 -5.50 -14.72
C ARG A 178 -12.69 -5.72 -15.09
N LEU A 179 -11.95 -4.67 -15.45
CA LEU A 179 -10.54 -4.77 -15.78
C LEU A 179 -9.70 -5.22 -14.56
N ALA A 180 -9.94 -4.65 -13.38
CA ALA A 180 -9.26 -5.07 -12.15
C ALA A 180 -9.42 -6.57 -11.90
N LYS A 181 -10.65 -7.10 -12.05
CA LYS A 181 -10.92 -8.54 -11.96
C LYS A 181 -10.20 -9.34 -13.04
N GLU A 182 -10.22 -8.86 -14.29
CA GLU A 182 -9.58 -9.51 -15.43
C GLU A 182 -8.06 -9.66 -15.27
N TYR A 183 -7.39 -8.62 -14.77
CA TYR A 183 -5.95 -8.62 -14.54
C TYR A 183 -5.54 -9.06 -13.12
N HIS A 184 -6.46 -9.58 -12.31
CA HIS A 184 -6.23 -10.04 -10.93
C HIS A 184 -5.62 -8.98 -9.99
N LEU A 185 -6.04 -7.72 -10.18
CA LEU A 185 -5.67 -6.58 -9.37
C LEU A 185 -6.81 -6.20 -8.42
N SER A 186 -6.47 -5.73 -7.22
CA SER A 186 -7.49 -5.17 -6.32
C SER A 186 -7.93 -3.80 -6.81
N LEU A 187 -9.24 -3.51 -6.73
CA LEU A 187 -9.77 -2.16 -6.91
C LEU A 187 -10.37 -1.71 -5.58
N LEU A 188 -9.65 -0.87 -4.83
CA LEU A 188 -10.18 -0.34 -3.59
C LEU A 188 -11.08 0.87 -3.89
N SER A 189 -12.37 0.69 -3.62
CA SER A 189 -13.36 1.74 -3.69
C SER A 189 -14.19 1.72 -2.41
N SER A 190 -14.40 2.89 -1.81
CA SER A 190 -15.28 3.05 -0.65
C SER A 190 -16.75 2.74 -0.96
N LYS A 191 -17.10 2.65 -2.25
CA LYS A 191 -18.45 2.32 -2.74
C LYS A 191 -18.64 0.83 -2.97
N ASP A 192 -17.57 0.05 -3.05
CA ASP A 192 -17.67 -1.37 -3.37
C ASP A 192 -17.78 -2.24 -2.12
N LYS A 193 -19.00 -2.70 -1.86
CA LYS A 193 -19.26 -3.66 -0.77
C LYS A 193 -18.88 -5.09 -1.16
N THR A 194 -18.43 -5.35 -2.40
CA THR A 194 -18.13 -6.71 -2.86
C THR A 194 -16.73 -7.21 -2.48
N TYR A 195 -15.88 -6.35 -1.92
CA TYR A 195 -14.60 -6.78 -1.35
C TYR A 195 -14.75 -6.94 0.17
N ASP A 196 -14.27 -8.05 0.72
CA ASP A 196 -14.36 -8.40 2.16
C ASP A 196 -13.65 -7.40 3.10
N PHE A 197 -12.90 -6.45 2.54
CA PHE A 197 -12.08 -5.51 3.29
C PHE A 197 -12.71 -4.12 3.26
N SER A 198 -13.52 -3.82 4.28
CA SER A 198 -13.96 -2.44 4.51
C SER A 198 -12.77 -1.61 4.98
N PHE A 199 -12.56 -0.45 4.35
CA PHE A 199 -11.56 0.54 4.75
C PHE A 199 -12.20 1.94 4.76
N LYS A 200 -11.61 2.85 5.53
CA LYS A 200 -12.06 4.24 5.62
C LYS A 200 -10.91 5.17 5.24
N PHE A 201 -11.16 6.07 4.30
CA PHE A 201 -10.23 7.17 4.07
C PHE A 201 -10.23 8.09 5.30
N VAL A 202 -9.03 8.46 5.73
CA VAL A 202 -8.78 9.45 6.77
C VAL A 202 -7.96 10.59 6.19
N ASP A 203 -8.18 11.79 6.71
CA ASP A 203 -7.50 13.02 6.27
C ASP A 203 -7.00 13.75 7.53
N TYR A 204 -6.15 14.75 7.33
CA TYR A 204 -5.70 15.71 8.32
C TYR A 204 -6.87 16.24 9.19
N ALA A 205 -6.71 16.16 10.52
CA ALA A 205 -7.71 16.62 11.49
C ALA A 205 -7.55 18.12 11.85
N GLY A 206 -7.39 18.99 10.85
CA GLY A 206 -7.05 20.41 11.01
C GLY A 206 -6.28 20.99 9.82
N GLU A 207 -5.66 22.16 10.02
CA GLU A 207 -4.88 22.87 8.99
C GLU A 207 -3.75 22.01 8.42
N LYS A 208 -3.41 22.22 7.15
CA LYS A 208 -2.47 21.37 6.42
C LYS A 208 -1.63 22.10 5.35
N ARG A 209 -1.42 23.42 5.47
CA ARG A 209 -0.68 24.20 4.47
C ARG A 209 0.83 24.10 4.65
N THR A 210 1.33 24.32 5.88
CA THR A 210 2.77 24.17 6.18
C THR A 210 3.08 22.79 6.75
N PHE A 211 4.37 22.42 6.79
CA PHE A 211 4.81 21.20 7.45
C PHE A 211 4.34 21.12 8.92
N GLU A 212 4.47 22.20 9.70
CA GLU A 212 4.09 22.23 11.11
C GLU A 212 2.59 21.99 11.31
N GLN A 213 1.78 22.59 10.43
CA GLN A 213 0.33 22.36 10.40
C GLN A 213 0.02 20.90 10.05
N LYS A 214 0.63 20.37 8.97
CA LYS A 214 0.48 18.97 8.55
C LYS A 214 0.87 18.01 9.67
N GLU A 215 2.02 18.19 10.32
CA GLU A 215 2.50 17.34 11.43
C GLU A 215 1.52 17.34 12.60
N LYS A 216 1.10 18.52 13.05
CA LYS A 216 0.13 18.65 14.16
C LYS A 216 -1.22 18.01 13.81
N SER A 217 -1.72 18.29 12.61
CA SER A 217 -3.02 17.82 12.12
C SER A 217 -3.04 16.31 11.89
N PHE A 218 -1.95 15.74 11.37
CA PHE A 218 -1.78 14.31 11.19
C PHE A 218 -1.67 13.57 12.53
N ILE A 219 -0.86 14.09 13.47
CA ILE A 219 -0.77 13.53 14.82
C ILE A 219 -2.14 13.52 15.50
N LYS A 220 -2.92 14.58 15.34
CA LYS A 220 -4.29 14.63 15.87
C LYS A 220 -5.18 13.56 15.23
N MET A 221 -5.13 13.39 13.91
CA MET A 221 -5.85 12.31 13.21
C MET A 221 -5.47 10.93 13.76
N LEU A 222 -4.16 10.63 13.92
CA LEU A 222 -3.71 9.35 14.48
C LEU A 222 -4.23 9.13 15.90
N ARG A 223 -4.32 10.19 16.70
CA ARG A 223 -4.89 10.16 18.07
C ARG A 223 -6.42 10.08 18.09
N GLU A 224 -7.10 10.31 16.97
CA GLU A 224 -8.56 10.22 16.85
C GLU A 224 -9.00 8.97 16.10
N LEU A 225 -8.06 8.17 15.56
CA LEU A 225 -8.38 6.87 14.96
C LEU A 225 -9.16 5.99 15.96
N PRO A 226 -10.20 5.28 15.51
CA PRO A 226 -10.82 4.22 16.29
C PRO A 226 -9.80 3.16 16.76
N GLU A 227 -10.12 2.45 17.84
CA GLU A 227 -9.26 1.38 18.40
C GLU A 227 -9.07 0.21 17.42
N GLU A 228 -10.02 -0.02 16.51
CA GLU A 228 -9.96 -1.06 15.49
C GLU A 228 -10.47 -0.54 14.14
N GLY A 229 -10.00 -1.16 13.06
CA GLY A 229 -10.44 -0.87 11.70
C GLY A 229 -9.30 -0.76 10.70
N ASN A 230 -9.66 -0.63 9.43
CA ASN A 230 -8.71 -0.40 8.34
C ASN A 230 -8.87 1.03 7.83
N PHE A 231 -7.77 1.76 7.77
CA PHE A 231 -7.75 3.16 7.39
C PHE A 231 -6.74 3.36 6.26
N ILE A 232 -7.01 4.35 5.42
CA ILE A 232 -6.09 4.76 4.35
C ILE A 232 -5.88 6.26 4.48
N PHE A 233 -4.62 6.65 4.60
CA PHE A 233 -4.17 8.01 4.38
C PHE A 233 -3.29 8.02 3.13
N LEU A 234 -3.54 8.97 2.24
CA LEU A 234 -2.73 9.20 1.05
C LEU A 234 -2.31 10.65 0.98
N ASP A 235 -1.09 10.90 0.50
CA ASP A 235 -0.64 12.24 0.14
C ASP A 235 0.56 12.16 -0.84
N HIS A 236 1.12 13.30 -1.23
CA HIS A 236 2.00 13.43 -2.39
C HIS A 236 3.38 13.97 -1.95
N PRO A 237 4.33 13.10 -1.54
CA PRO A 237 5.65 13.56 -1.13
C PRO A 237 6.50 13.95 -2.34
N VAL A 238 7.31 15.00 -2.21
CA VAL A 238 8.33 15.38 -3.20
C VAL A 238 9.61 15.84 -2.50
N THR A 239 10.76 15.59 -3.12
CA THR A 239 12.02 16.22 -2.70
C THR A 239 12.14 17.58 -3.36
N HIS A 240 12.68 18.56 -2.65
CA HIS A 240 12.96 19.85 -3.25
C HIS A 240 14.00 19.75 -4.36
N SER A 241 13.73 20.36 -5.50
CA SER A 241 14.63 20.43 -6.66
C SER A 241 14.19 21.52 -7.65
N PRO A 242 15.07 21.96 -8.56
CA PRO A 242 14.68 22.88 -9.64
C PRO A 242 13.59 22.32 -10.56
N GLU A 243 13.42 20.99 -10.63
CA GLU A 243 12.33 20.37 -11.41
C GLU A 243 10.98 20.75 -10.81
N VAL A 244 10.78 20.50 -9.51
CA VAL A 244 9.48 20.71 -8.86
C VAL A 244 9.12 22.19 -8.66
N GLU A 245 10.10 23.09 -8.62
CA GLU A 245 9.86 24.54 -8.60
C GLU A 245 9.07 25.04 -9.82
N THR A 246 9.12 24.29 -10.93
CA THR A 246 8.39 24.63 -12.16
C THR A 246 6.99 24.01 -12.23
N VAL A 247 6.64 23.18 -11.25
CA VAL A 247 5.42 22.37 -11.29
C VAL A 247 4.31 23.11 -10.57
N PHE A 248 3.29 23.50 -11.33
CA PHE A 248 2.09 24.12 -10.81
C PHE A 248 0.94 23.95 -11.80
N HIS A 249 -0.26 24.19 -11.31
CA HIS A 249 -1.40 24.57 -12.13
C HIS A 249 -2.07 25.78 -11.49
N ILE A 250 -2.79 26.59 -12.26
CA ILE A 250 -3.54 27.73 -11.71
C ILE A 250 -4.47 27.23 -10.60
N GLY A 251 -4.36 27.83 -9.41
CA GLY A 251 -5.04 27.43 -8.17
C GLY A 251 -4.26 26.48 -7.27
N TYR A 252 -3.07 26.01 -7.68
CA TYR A 252 -2.13 25.23 -6.88
C TYR A 252 -0.69 25.53 -7.32
N GLU A 253 -0.21 26.70 -6.93
CA GLU A 253 1.11 27.23 -7.32
C GLU A 253 2.24 26.84 -6.37
N ASP A 254 1.94 26.43 -5.15
CA ASP A 254 2.92 26.10 -4.11
C ASP A 254 3.21 24.61 -3.97
N VAL A 255 3.07 23.85 -5.07
CA VAL A 255 3.25 22.38 -5.12
C VAL A 255 4.55 21.95 -4.46
N ALA A 256 5.66 22.60 -4.79
CA ALA A 256 6.98 22.26 -4.25
C ALA A 256 6.99 22.32 -2.71
N ALA A 257 6.56 23.44 -2.13
CA ALA A 257 6.58 23.64 -0.68
C ALA A 257 5.56 22.73 0.03
N ASP A 258 4.37 22.59 -0.53
CA ASP A 258 3.30 21.76 0.03
C ASP A 258 3.71 20.28 0.07
N ARG A 259 4.15 19.73 -1.07
CA ARG A 259 4.55 18.32 -1.22
C ARG A 259 5.87 18.01 -0.52
N GLU A 260 6.78 18.97 -0.37
CA GLU A 260 7.98 18.79 0.48
C GLU A 260 7.58 18.69 1.96
N GLY A 261 6.57 19.45 2.39
CA GLY A 261 5.97 19.33 3.71
C GLY A 261 5.40 17.92 3.97
N VAL A 262 4.88 17.26 2.95
CA VAL A 262 4.42 15.86 3.02
C VAL A 262 5.59 14.89 3.21
N LEU A 263 6.69 15.05 2.47
CA LEU A 263 7.87 14.22 2.69
C LEU A 263 8.41 14.35 4.12
N LYS A 264 8.53 15.59 4.63
CA LYS A 264 8.93 15.85 6.02
C LYS A 264 7.99 15.19 7.02
N LEU A 265 6.68 15.22 6.78
CA LEU A 265 5.68 14.54 7.60
C LEU A 265 5.93 13.02 7.64
N PHE A 266 6.13 12.39 6.47
CA PHE A 266 6.34 10.94 6.38
C PHE A 266 7.64 10.48 7.04
N LEU A 267 8.63 11.36 7.17
CA LEU A 267 9.90 11.09 7.84
C LEU A 267 9.89 11.42 9.34
N SER A 268 8.89 12.15 9.84
CA SER A 268 8.86 12.70 11.20
C SER A 268 8.95 11.64 12.30
N ASP A 269 9.93 11.79 13.19
CA ASP A 269 10.07 10.96 14.38
C ASP A 269 8.91 11.14 15.38
N LYS A 270 8.32 12.34 15.42
CA LYS A 270 7.13 12.57 16.27
C LYS A 270 5.96 11.74 15.78
N VAL A 271 5.75 11.68 14.46
CA VAL A 271 4.70 10.87 13.85
C VAL A 271 4.93 9.39 14.13
N LYS A 272 6.15 8.88 13.86
CA LYS A 272 6.53 7.49 14.16
C LYS A 272 6.30 7.14 15.63
N LYS A 273 6.65 8.05 16.55
CA LYS A 273 6.40 7.88 17.99
C LYS A 273 4.92 7.73 18.30
N VAL A 274 4.04 8.56 17.72
CA VAL A 274 2.59 8.46 17.94
C VAL A 274 2.01 7.18 17.38
N ILE A 275 2.46 6.73 16.20
CA ILE A 275 2.09 5.42 15.62
C ILE A 275 2.40 4.30 16.62
N SER A 276 3.61 4.31 17.18
CA SER A 276 4.03 3.33 18.19
C SER A 276 3.24 3.45 19.49
N GLU A 277 3.04 4.65 20.04
CA GLU A 277 2.27 4.89 21.27
C GLU A 277 0.82 4.37 21.16
N ARG A 278 0.25 4.45 19.96
CA ARG A 278 -1.13 4.05 19.65
C ARG A 278 -1.27 2.61 19.18
N ASN A 279 -0.17 1.85 19.11
CA ASN A 279 -0.14 0.51 18.53
C ASN A 279 -0.81 0.45 17.13
N ILE A 280 -0.66 1.51 16.34
CA ILE A 280 -1.16 1.54 14.97
C ILE A 280 -0.29 0.62 14.12
N THR A 281 -0.90 -0.35 13.45
CA THR A 281 -0.18 -1.25 12.55
C THR A 281 -0.17 -0.67 11.15
N LEU A 282 1.01 -0.30 10.65
CA LEU A 282 1.15 0.11 9.26
C LEU A 282 1.08 -1.11 8.36
N VAL A 283 0.15 -1.08 7.41
CA VAL A 283 -0.09 -2.16 6.45
C VAL A 283 -0.10 -1.63 5.02
N ASN A 284 -0.04 -2.51 4.03
CA ASN A 284 -0.23 -2.17 2.62
C ASN A 284 -1.52 -2.74 2.03
N TYR A 285 -1.80 -2.45 0.75
CA TYR A 285 -3.02 -2.93 0.09
C TYR A 285 -3.01 -4.44 -0.03
N ASN A 286 -1.88 -5.03 -0.42
CA ASN A 286 -1.75 -6.47 -0.60
C ASN A 286 -2.00 -7.25 0.71
N GLU A 287 -1.50 -6.76 1.83
CA GLU A 287 -1.74 -7.29 3.18
C GLU A 287 -3.21 -7.17 3.60
N LEU A 288 -3.92 -6.14 3.12
CA LEU A 288 -5.35 -6.03 3.36
C LEU A 288 -6.17 -6.90 2.41
N SER A 289 -5.89 -6.90 1.11
CA SER A 289 -6.78 -7.43 0.09
C SER A 289 -6.51 -8.87 -0.34
N LYS A 290 -5.28 -9.36 -0.17
CA LYS A 290 -4.86 -10.70 -0.61
C LYS A 290 -4.34 -11.57 0.54
N SER A 291 -4.35 -11.08 1.78
CA SER A 291 -3.95 -11.90 2.91
C SER A 291 -5.01 -12.96 3.22
N LEU A 292 -4.56 -14.18 3.53
CA LEU A 292 -5.46 -15.20 4.08
C LEU A 292 -6.10 -14.66 5.37
N PRO A 293 -7.42 -14.81 5.58
CA PRO A 293 -8.07 -14.33 6.80
C PRO A 293 -7.45 -15.01 8.03
N ARG A 294 -7.37 -14.29 9.16
CA ARG A 294 -6.88 -14.85 10.43
C ARG A 294 -8.06 -15.24 11.30
N ALA A 295 -7.98 -16.39 11.96
CA ALA A 295 -8.98 -16.84 12.93
C ALA A 295 -8.32 -17.30 14.23
N LYS A 296 -9.09 -17.29 15.32
CA LYS A 296 -8.60 -17.77 16.61
C LYS A 296 -8.42 -19.29 16.57
N ALA A 297 -7.22 -19.75 16.88
CA ALA A 297 -6.93 -21.16 17.08
C ALA A 297 -7.68 -21.73 18.31
N SER A 298 -7.93 -23.05 18.28
CA SER A 298 -8.51 -23.74 19.43
C SER A 298 -7.48 -23.80 20.58
N ASN A 299 -7.96 -23.83 21.83
CA ASN A 299 -7.08 -23.94 23.01
C ASN A 299 -6.15 -25.17 22.94
N ALA A 300 -6.61 -26.26 22.32
CA ALA A 300 -5.79 -27.46 22.13
C ALA A 300 -4.65 -27.22 21.13
N LEU A 301 -4.94 -26.56 20.01
CA LEU A 301 -3.95 -26.21 19.01
C LEU A 301 -2.94 -25.19 19.54
N ASP A 302 -3.38 -24.21 20.33
CA ASP A 302 -2.49 -23.27 21.02
C ASP A 302 -1.47 -23.98 21.89
N LYS A 303 -1.94 -24.89 22.76
CA LYS A 303 -1.04 -25.67 23.63
C LYS A 303 -0.08 -26.55 22.84
N ALA A 304 -0.57 -27.20 21.78
CA ALA A 304 0.26 -28.03 20.92
C ALA A 304 1.33 -27.20 20.20
N PHE A 305 0.95 -26.02 19.69
CA PHE A 305 1.86 -25.10 19.01
C PHE A 305 2.94 -24.58 19.95
N SER A 306 2.59 -24.14 21.17
CA SER A 306 3.58 -23.72 22.18
C SER A 306 4.56 -24.85 22.51
N LYS A 307 4.06 -26.07 22.74
CA LYS A 307 4.91 -27.23 23.04
C LYS A 307 5.85 -27.56 21.89
N TRP A 308 5.34 -27.55 20.66
CA TRP A 308 6.15 -27.75 19.46
C TRP A 308 7.23 -26.67 19.33
N GLN A 309 6.86 -25.40 19.56
CA GLN A 309 7.79 -24.28 19.49
C GLN A 309 8.93 -24.42 20.51
N ASP A 310 8.62 -24.78 21.76
CA ASP A 310 9.63 -25.00 22.81
C ASP A 310 10.58 -26.15 22.43
N MET A 311 10.05 -27.26 21.92
CA MET A 311 10.85 -28.39 21.45
C MET A 311 11.72 -28.00 20.24
N PHE A 312 11.18 -27.21 19.33
CA PHE A 312 11.87 -26.80 18.12
C PHE A 312 13.04 -25.86 18.43
N LEU A 313 12.80 -24.83 19.27
CA LEU A 313 13.83 -23.89 19.70
C LEU A 313 14.99 -24.58 20.43
N GLN A 314 14.74 -25.71 21.10
CA GLN A 314 15.78 -26.51 21.75
C GLN A 314 16.67 -27.27 20.75
N LYS A 315 16.15 -27.63 19.56
CA LYS A 315 16.88 -28.45 18.58
C LYS A 315 17.83 -27.66 17.67
N LYS A 316 17.84 -26.33 17.74
CA LYS A 316 18.62 -25.42 16.85
C LYS A 316 18.43 -25.73 15.35
N GLU A 317 17.23 -26.18 14.97
CA GLU A 317 16.88 -26.38 13.58
C GLU A 317 16.58 -25.02 12.90
N ASP A 318 16.83 -24.95 11.59
CA ASP A 318 16.69 -23.72 10.80
C ASP A 318 15.32 -23.67 10.11
N ILE A 319 14.33 -23.11 10.82
CA ILE A 319 13.01 -22.75 10.28
C ILE A 319 12.88 -21.24 10.27
N HIS A 320 12.58 -20.67 9.10
CA HIS A 320 12.35 -19.23 8.97
C HIS A 320 10.97 -18.81 9.48
N SER A 321 9.94 -19.62 9.20
CA SER A 321 8.58 -19.41 9.68
C SER A 321 7.73 -20.67 9.63
N ILE A 322 6.62 -20.63 10.37
CA ILE A 322 5.53 -21.60 10.30
C ILE A 322 4.22 -20.84 10.15
N MET A 323 3.32 -21.37 9.31
CA MET A 323 1.95 -20.91 9.16
C MET A 323 1.03 -22.14 9.14
N ILE A 324 0.01 -22.13 9.98
CA ILE A 324 -1.03 -23.16 10.04
C ILE A 324 -2.31 -22.55 9.52
N VAL A 325 -2.83 -23.13 8.43
CA VAL A 325 -4.08 -22.72 7.79
C VAL A 325 -5.13 -23.79 8.06
N GLN A 326 -6.30 -23.40 8.56
CA GLN A 326 -7.45 -24.28 8.77
C GLN A 326 -8.72 -23.60 8.26
N HIS A 327 -9.51 -24.30 7.45
CA HIS A 327 -10.73 -23.77 6.81
C HIS A 327 -10.51 -22.41 6.11
N GLY A 328 -9.40 -22.29 5.37
CA GLY A 328 -9.04 -21.06 4.66
C GLY A 328 -8.51 -19.93 5.56
N ASN A 329 -8.42 -20.12 6.88
CA ASN A 329 -7.93 -19.11 7.81
C ASN A 329 -6.56 -19.47 8.37
N VAL A 330 -5.65 -18.50 8.46
CA VAL A 330 -4.42 -18.62 9.25
C VAL A 330 -4.81 -18.63 10.73
N ILE A 331 -4.61 -19.76 11.40
CA ILE A 331 -4.96 -19.93 12.82
C ILE A 331 -3.73 -19.81 13.74
N LYS A 332 -2.54 -20.05 13.21
CA LYS A 332 -1.25 -19.77 13.86
C LYS A 332 -0.21 -19.40 12.83
N GLU A 333 0.64 -18.43 13.16
CA GLU A 333 1.84 -18.15 12.41
C GLU A 333 2.95 -17.68 13.36
N LYS A 334 4.20 -17.97 13.01
CA LYS A 334 5.38 -17.48 13.72
C LYS A 334 6.54 -17.34 12.76
N TRP A 335 7.22 -16.20 12.84
CA TRP A 335 8.51 -15.96 12.20
C TRP A 335 9.62 -16.07 13.24
N PHE A 336 10.77 -16.59 12.84
CA PHE A 336 11.91 -16.87 13.73
C PHE A 336 13.15 -16.08 13.33
N GLY A 337 13.96 -15.69 14.32
CA GLY A 337 15.17 -14.89 14.10
C GLY A 337 14.84 -13.50 13.53
N ASP A 338 15.62 -13.07 12.56
CA ASP A 338 15.43 -11.79 11.85
C ASP A 338 14.40 -11.89 10.71
N ASN A 339 13.73 -13.03 10.53
CA ASN A 339 12.73 -13.20 9.48
C ASN A 339 11.41 -12.51 9.85
N SER A 340 10.72 -11.99 8.84
CA SER A 340 9.40 -11.37 8.99
C SER A 340 8.63 -11.42 7.66
N ALA A 341 7.31 -11.22 7.72
CA ALA A 341 6.45 -11.27 6.53
C ALA A 341 6.80 -10.19 5.48
N ASP A 342 7.41 -9.09 5.91
CA ASP A 342 7.78 -7.92 5.10
C ASP A 342 9.23 -7.95 4.58
N LYS A 343 9.95 -9.06 4.75
CA LYS A 343 11.30 -9.25 4.20
C LYS A 343 11.30 -10.15 2.97
N SER A 344 12.22 -9.89 2.04
CA SER A 344 12.46 -10.78 0.91
C SER A 344 13.12 -12.07 1.40
N HIS A 345 12.49 -13.21 1.14
CA HIS A 345 13.00 -14.53 1.53
C HIS A 345 13.63 -15.22 0.31
N ALA A 346 14.92 -15.52 0.37
CA ALA A 346 15.58 -16.32 -0.65
C ALA A 346 15.06 -17.77 -0.59
N MET A 347 14.36 -18.22 -1.64
CA MET A 347 13.84 -19.58 -1.72
C MET A 347 14.97 -20.55 -2.09
N HIS A 348 15.62 -21.14 -1.09
CA HIS A 348 16.75 -22.06 -1.32
C HIS A 348 16.32 -23.49 -1.70
N SER A 349 15.04 -23.87 -1.57
CA SER A 349 14.54 -25.18 -2.00
C SER A 349 13.00 -25.26 -2.03
N VAL A 350 12.44 -25.76 -3.13
CA VAL A 350 11.00 -25.94 -3.35
C VAL A 350 10.41 -27.05 -2.46
N THR A 351 11.24 -27.99 -2.00
CA THR A 351 10.79 -29.17 -1.23
C THR A 351 10.32 -28.83 0.19
N LYS A 352 10.74 -27.71 0.77
CA LYS A 352 10.29 -27.29 2.12
C LYS A 352 8.88 -26.69 2.10
N THR A 353 8.50 -26.00 1.03
CA THR A 353 7.19 -25.35 0.87
C THR A 353 6.09 -26.36 0.55
N VAL A 354 6.40 -27.42 -0.21
CA VAL A 354 5.45 -28.50 -0.56
C VAL A 354 4.90 -29.22 0.68
N THR A 355 5.69 -29.36 1.74
CA THR A 355 5.24 -29.99 3.00
C THR A 355 4.10 -29.20 3.67
N ALA A 356 4.05 -27.87 3.52
CA ALA A 356 2.96 -27.05 4.06
C ALA A 356 1.66 -27.18 3.23
N THR A 357 1.77 -27.29 1.90
CA THR A 357 0.63 -27.52 1.01
C THR A 357 0.05 -28.94 1.17
N ALA A 358 0.90 -29.94 1.38
CA ALA A 358 0.49 -31.33 1.55
C ALA A 358 -0.33 -31.59 2.82
N VAL A 359 -0.02 -30.91 3.94
CA VAL A 359 -0.80 -31.03 5.18
C VAL A 359 -2.18 -30.38 5.06
N ALA A 360 -2.29 -29.28 4.30
CA ALA A 360 -3.58 -28.63 4.04
C ALA A 360 -4.50 -29.47 3.12
N MET A 361 -3.93 -30.21 2.16
CA MET A 361 -4.68 -31.14 1.31
C MET A 361 -5.12 -32.41 2.08
N ALA A 362 -4.23 -32.99 2.90
CA ALA A 362 -4.54 -34.18 3.68
C ALA A 362 -5.63 -33.97 4.76
N GLY A 363 -5.85 -32.73 5.22
CA GLY A 363 -6.92 -32.40 6.17
C GLY A 363 -8.33 -32.38 5.54
N ASN A 364 -8.45 -32.11 4.23
CA ASN A 364 -9.73 -32.05 3.52
C ASN A 364 -10.18 -33.40 2.93
N GLU A 365 -9.27 -34.38 2.79
CA GLU A 365 -9.54 -35.64 2.07
C GLU A 365 -9.65 -36.89 2.96
N GLY A 366 -9.56 -36.74 4.29
CA GLY A 366 -9.54 -37.88 5.22
C GLY A 366 -8.19 -38.62 5.22
N PRO A 367 -7.97 -39.57 6.15
CA PRO A 367 -6.69 -40.27 6.24
C PRO A 367 -6.43 -41.07 4.96
N LEU A 368 -5.33 -40.75 4.29
CA LEU A 368 -4.74 -41.56 3.22
C LEU A 368 -4.32 -42.91 3.84
N LEU A 369 -4.95 -44.00 3.39
CA LEU A 369 -4.52 -45.38 3.67
C LEU A 369 -3.23 -45.72 2.91
#